data_AF-A0A920LUT8-F1
#
_entry.id   AF-A0A920LUT8-F1
#
_cell.length_a   1.000
_cell.length_b   1.000
_cell.length_c   1.000
_cell.angle_alpha   90.00
_cell.angle_beta   90.00
_cell.angle_gamma   90.00
#
_symmetry.space_group_name_H-M   'P 1'
#
loop_
_entity.id
_entity.type
_entity.pdbx_description
1 polymer ?
#
loop_
_entity_poly.entity_id
_entity_poly.type
_entity_poly.pdbx_seq_one_letter_code
_entity_poly.pdbx_strand_id
1 'polypeptide(L)'
;MKKSFSLAAKKILATIGFMIVSLNGLQAAGSISGVELRGHLTSYLAEQGLVGAPALNSSRQFRACSADLQFSPLFGSFQTIEIRCPDNDGWKIAVRTRLEVAGRFKKRHNAIPSPNFG
;
A
#
# COMPACT_ATOMS: atom_id res chain seq x y z
N MET A 1 18.92 -30.66 -73.67
CA MET A 1 19.00 -31.82 -72.75
C MET A 1 18.46 -31.39 -71.39
N LYS A 2 17.45 -32.09 -70.88
CA LYS A 2 16.77 -31.79 -69.61
C LYS A 2 17.49 -32.49 -68.46
N LYS A 3 17.66 -31.82 -67.32
CA LYS A 3 17.86 -32.47 -66.01
C LYS A 3 16.97 -31.77 -65.00
N SER A 4 15.80 -32.36 -64.75
CA SER A 4 15.00 -32.11 -63.55
C SER A 4 15.55 -33.00 -62.45
N PHE A 5 15.90 -32.40 -61.31
CA PHE A 5 15.74 -33.05 -60.02
C PHE A 5 15.14 -32.06 -59.03
N SER A 6 13.89 -32.35 -58.71
CA SER A 6 13.14 -31.90 -57.55
C SER A 6 13.97 -32.11 -56.27
N LEU A 7 13.99 -31.12 -55.37
CA LEU A 7 13.49 -31.33 -54.02
C LEU A 7 13.29 -29.99 -53.34
N ALA A 8 12.08 -29.80 -52.84
CA ALA A 8 11.65 -28.69 -52.02
C ALA A 8 12.64 -28.41 -50.87
N ALA A 9 13.51 -27.40 -51.04
CA ALA A 9 14.24 -26.79 -49.94
C ALA A 9 13.28 -25.84 -49.20
N LYS A 10 12.27 -26.43 -48.58
CA LYS A 10 11.33 -25.77 -47.67
C LYS A 10 12.16 -25.37 -46.45
N LYS A 11 12.69 -24.13 -46.46
CA LYS A 11 13.39 -23.57 -45.30
C LYS A 11 12.36 -23.38 -44.19
N ILE A 12 12.25 -24.40 -43.35
CA ILE A 12 11.47 -24.41 -42.13
C ILE A 12 12.02 -23.26 -41.27
N LEU A 13 11.23 -22.19 -41.14
CA LEU A 13 11.43 -21.15 -40.14
C LEU A 13 11.33 -21.82 -38.78
N ALA A 14 12.49 -22.12 -38.17
CA ALA A 14 12.58 -22.50 -36.78
C ALA A 14 12.12 -21.30 -35.95
N THR A 15 10.82 -21.25 -35.67
CA THR A 15 10.22 -20.40 -34.64
C THR A 15 10.70 -20.94 -33.30
N ILE A 16 11.91 -20.56 -32.92
CA ILE A 16 12.42 -20.79 -31.57
C ILE A 16 11.51 -19.98 -30.65
N GLY A 17 10.61 -20.69 -29.98
CA GLY A 17 9.62 -20.14 -29.07
C GLY A 17 10.31 -19.29 -28.01
N PHE A 18 10.02 -18.00 -28.04
CA PHE A 18 10.29 -17.07 -26.96
C PHE A 18 9.36 -17.43 -25.81
N MET A 19 9.66 -18.52 -25.08
CA MET A 19 9.06 -18.81 -23.78
C MET A 19 9.60 -17.76 -22.81
N ILE A 20 8.91 -16.62 -22.75
CA ILE A 20 9.06 -15.66 -21.67
C ILE A 20 8.51 -16.37 -20.43
N VAL A 21 9.37 -17.07 -19.71
CA VAL A 21 9.07 -17.42 -18.33
C VAL A 21 8.98 -16.08 -17.61
N SER A 22 7.76 -15.63 -17.35
CA SER A 22 7.51 -14.55 -16.41
C SER A 22 7.99 -15.03 -15.04
N LEU A 23 9.25 -14.72 -14.70
CA LEU A 23 9.72 -14.82 -13.33
C LEU A 23 8.93 -13.78 -12.52
N ASN A 24 7.75 -14.16 -12.04
CA ASN A 24 7.16 -13.48 -10.91
C ASN A 24 8.12 -13.75 -9.76
N GLY A 25 8.87 -12.71 -9.38
CA GLY A 25 9.99 -12.82 -8.47
C GLY A 25 9.59 -13.56 -7.19
N LEU A 26 10.24 -14.69 -6.95
CA LEU A 26 10.26 -15.31 -5.63
C LEU A 26 11.14 -14.44 -4.74
N GLN A 27 10.59 -13.30 -4.29
CA GLN A 27 11.24 -12.45 -3.31
C GLN A 27 11.27 -13.20 -1.98
N ALA A 28 12.46 -13.26 -1.39
CA ALA A 28 12.63 -13.79 -0.04
C ALA A 28 11.58 -13.14 0.86
N ALA A 29 10.75 -13.96 1.51
CA ALA A 29 9.66 -13.47 2.34
C ALA A 29 10.25 -12.75 3.57
N GLY A 30 10.49 -11.46 3.43
CA GLY A 30 10.86 -10.58 4.53
C GLY A 30 9.73 -10.47 5.55
N SER A 31 9.98 -9.78 6.64
CA SER A 31 8.97 -9.41 7.62
C SER A 31 8.86 -7.90 7.72
N ILE A 32 7.65 -7.38 7.81
CA ILE A 32 7.37 -6.01 8.21
C ILE A 32 6.97 -5.98 9.69
N SER A 33 7.61 -5.09 10.44
CA SER A 33 7.35 -4.97 11.87
C SER A 33 6.11 -4.12 12.16
N GLY A 34 5.53 -4.31 13.34
CA GLY A 34 4.42 -3.46 13.79
C GLY A 34 4.81 -2.00 14.00
N VAL A 35 6.09 -1.69 14.23
CA VAL A 35 6.57 -0.30 14.28
C VAL A 35 6.52 0.33 12.89
N GLU A 36 7.07 -0.37 11.91
CA GLU A 36 7.09 0.07 10.51
C GLU A 36 5.67 0.21 9.95
N LEU A 37 4.82 -0.78 10.20
CA LEU A 37 3.42 -0.75 9.77
C LEU A 37 2.64 0.42 10.38
N ARG A 38 2.92 0.76 11.65
CA ARG A 38 2.35 1.94 12.30
C ARG A 38 2.84 3.23 11.63
N GLY A 39 4.11 3.28 11.23
CA GLY A 39 4.68 4.38 10.46
C GLY A 39 3.92 4.62 9.15
N HIS A 40 3.77 3.58 8.32
CA HIS A 40 3.01 3.66 7.07
C HIS A 40 1.57 4.13 7.28
N LEU A 41 0.86 3.57 8.27
CA LEU A 41 -0.51 3.98 8.57
C LEU A 41 -0.57 5.44 9.07
N THR A 42 0.42 5.89 9.84
CA THR A 42 0.48 7.28 10.32
C THR A 42 0.69 8.25 9.16
N SER A 43 1.58 7.93 8.21
CA SER A 43 1.77 8.71 6.99
C SER A 43 0.51 8.77 6.15
N TYR A 44 -0.15 7.62 5.94
CA TYR A 44 -1.42 7.56 5.22
C TYR A 44 -2.49 8.47 5.86
N LEU A 45 -2.61 8.47 7.20
CA LEU A 45 -3.54 9.37 7.90
C LEU A 45 -3.18 10.85 7.72
N ALA A 46 -1.89 11.19 7.79
CA ALA A 46 -1.42 12.56 7.61
C ALA A 46 -1.71 13.10 6.20
N GLU A 47 -1.58 12.26 5.17
CA GLU A 47 -1.97 12.59 3.79
C GLU A 47 -3.47 12.91 3.66
N GLN A 48 -4.31 12.34 4.53
CA GLN A 48 -5.74 12.65 4.62
C GLN A 48 -6.04 13.87 5.52
N GLY A 49 -5.01 14.56 6.03
CA GLY A 49 -5.15 15.67 6.97
C GLY A 49 -5.59 15.23 8.37
N LEU A 50 -5.39 13.97 8.72
CA LEU A 50 -5.77 13.39 10.01
C LEU A 50 -4.54 13.17 10.89
N VAL A 51 -4.73 13.36 12.19
CA VAL A 51 -3.74 13.03 13.21
C VAL A 51 -4.34 11.97 14.13
N GLY A 52 -3.57 10.92 14.42
CA GLY A 52 -4.01 9.83 15.27
C GLY A 52 -2.85 9.01 15.80
N ALA A 53 -3.15 8.14 16.76
CA ALA A 53 -2.21 7.21 17.36
C ALA A 53 -2.63 5.75 17.09
N PRO A 54 -2.31 5.17 15.91
CA PRO A 54 -2.79 3.86 15.55
C PRO A 54 -2.41 2.78 16.55
N ALA A 55 -3.42 2.00 16.96
CA ALA A 55 -3.30 0.96 17.97
C ALA A 55 -2.70 -0.33 17.36
N LEU A 56 -1.38 -0.34 17.20
CA LEU A 56 -0.66 -1.46 16.60
C LEU A 56 0.52 -1.91 17.49
N ASN A 57 0.55 -3.21 17.83
CA ASN A 57 1.60 -3.79 18.65
C ASN A 57 2.96 -3.74 17.93
N SER A 58 3.95 -3.05 18.51
CA SER A 58 5.30 -2.91 17.97
C SER A 58 6.03 -4.23 17.76
N SER A 59 5.79 -5.21 18.63
CA SER A 59 6.48 -6.49 18.63
C SER A 59 5.85 -7.51 17.65
N ARG A 60 4.72 -7.17 17.05
CA ARG A 60 4.07 -8.05 16.06
C ARG A 60 4.83 -7.99 14.75
N GLN A 61 5.11 -9.16 14.19
CA GLN A 61 5.68 -9.30 12.85
C GLN A 61 4.59 -9.74 11.88
N PHE A 62 4.65 -9.19 10.67
CA PHE A 62 3.83 -9.60 9.54
C PHE A 62 4.74 -10.03 8.40
N ARG A 63 4.25 -10.89 7.51
CA ARG A 63 4.96 -11.19 6.27
C ARG A 63 5.04 -9.90 5.43
N ALA A 64 6.20 -9.59 4.87
CA ALA A 64 6.31 -8.51 3.90
C ALA A 64 5.47 -8.83 2.65
N CYS A 65 4.96 -7.78 2.03
CA CYS A 65 4.19 -7.87 0.80
C CYS A 65 5.11 -7.64 -0.39
N SER A 66 4.78 -8.28 -1.51
CA SER A 66 5.50 -8.12 -2.77
C SER A 66 5.10 -6.82 -3.49
N ALA A 67 3.91 -6.31 -3.18
CA ALA A 67 3.39 -5.02 -3.62
C ALA A 67 3.00 -4.14 -2.43
N ASP A 68 2.74 -2.85 -2.69
CA ASP A 68 2.43 -1.86 -1.66
C ASP A 68 1.18 -2.21 -0.84
N LEU A 69 1.24 -1.86 0.45
CA LEU A 69 0.12 -2.02 1.36
C LEU A 69 -1.07 -1.16 0.95
N GLN A 70 -2.26 -1.73 1.05
CA GLN A 70 -3.51 -1.01 0.81
C GLN A 70 -4.17 -0.63 2.13
N PHE A 71 -4.66 0.60 2.20
CA PHE A 71 -5.34 1.16 3.37
C PHE A 71 -6.76 1.57 2.98
N SER A 72 -7.75 1.03 3.68
CA SER A 72 -9.16 1.36 3.43
C SER A 72 -9.90 1.67 4.74
N PRO A 73 -10.68 2.77 4.80
CA PRO A 73 -11.54 3.05 5.94
C PRO A 73 -12.63 1.99 6.08
N LEU A 74 -12.84 1.50 7.30
CA LEU A 74 -13.98 0.65 7.63
C LEU A 74 -15.15 1.49 8.12
N PHE A 75 -16.36 1.05 7.78
CA PHE A 75 -17.62 1.66 8.26
C PHE A 75 -17.77 3.15 7.90
N GLY A 76 -17.20 3.58 6.77
CA GLY A 76 -17.31 4.97 6.28
C GLY A 76 -16.59 6.01 7.13
N SER A 77 -15.69 5.61 8.04
CA SER A 77 -14.94 6.52 8.89
C SER A 77 -13.47 6.08 9.04
N PHE A 78 -12.60 7.04 9.32
CA PHE A 78 -11.17 6.76 9.56
C PHE A 78 -10.89 6.26 10.98
N GLN A 79 -11.90 5.92 11.79
CA GLN A 79 -11.69 5.41 13.15
C GLN A 79 -11.02 4.04 13.15
N THR A 80 -11.27 3.24 12.12
CA THR A 80 -10.65 1.94 11.91
C THR A 80 -10.25 1.83 10.44
N ILE A 81 -8.98 1.50 10.19
CA ILE A 81 -8.47 1.24 8.85
C ILE A 81 -8.23 -0.26 8.69
N GLU A 82 -8.72 -0.86 7.61
CA GLU A 82 -8.24 -2.14 7.15
C GLU A 82 -6.94 -1.92 6.39
N ILE A 83 -5.90 -2.63 6.83
CA ILE A 83 -4.63 -2.73 6.12
C ILE A 83 -4.63 -4.07 5.42
N ARG A 84 -4.38 -4.09 4.10
CA ARG A 84 -4.33 -5.30 3.29
C ARG A 84 -3.01 -5.43 2.56
N CYS A 85 -2.42 -6.61 2.68
CA CYS A 85 -1.39 -7.10 1.78
C CYS A 85 -2.05 -7.61 0.49
N PRO A 86 -1.74 -7.05 -0.70
CA PRO A 86 -2.42 -7.40 -1.95
C PRO A 86 -2.07 -8.78 -2.50
N ASP A 87 -0.99 -9.41 -2.00
CA ASP A 87 -0.47 -10.70 -2.44
C ASP A 87 -1.54 -11.81 -2.39
N ASN A 88 -1.36 -12.87 -3.17
CA ASN A 88 -2.33 -13.97 -3.29
C ASN A 88 -2.65 -14.63 -1.95
N ASP A 89 -1.63 -14.85 -1.12
CA ASP A 89 -1.72 -15.31 0.27
C ASP A 89 -1.49 -14.15 1.27
N GLY A 90 -1.86 -12.94 0.87
CA GLY A 90 -1.70 -11.73 1.66
C GLY A 90 -2.57 -11.73 2.92
N TRP A 91 -2.07 -11.11 3.98
CA TRP A 91 -2.83 -10.90 5.21
C TRP A 91 -3.65 -9.60 5.15
N LYS A 92 -4.64 -9.51 6.04
CA LYS A 92 -5.35 -8.27 6.32
C LYS A 92 -5.61 -8.10 7.80
N ILE A 93 -5.62 -6.87 8.28
CA ILE A 93 -5.92 -6.53 9.68
C ILE A 93 -6.74 -5.26 9.77
N ALA A 94 -7.60 -5.17 10.77
CA ALA A 94 -8.27 -3.94 11.14
C ALA A 94 -7.51 -3.25 12.29
N VAL A 95 -7.20 -1.96 12.13
CA VAL A 95 -6.42 -1.17 13.08
C VAL A 95 -7.21 0.06 13.49
N ARG A 96 -7.46 0.21 14.79
CA ARG A 96 -8.06 1.45 15.33
C ARG A 96 -7.03 2.56 15.26
N THR A 97 -7.36 3.66 14.59
CA THR A 97 -6.43 4.78 14.37
C THR A 97 -6.28 5.68 15.58
N ARG A 98 -7.26 5.65 16.50
CA ARG A 98 -7.36 6.56 17.66
C ARG A 98 -7.09 8.01 17.20
N LEU A 99 -7.91 8.47 16.26
CA LEU A 99 -7.83 9.84 15.79
C LEU A 99 -7.90 10.76 17.00
N GLU A 100 -6.97 11.70 17.05
CA GLU A 100 -7.13 12.82 17.93
C GLU A 100 -8.36 13.55 17.39
N VAL A 101 -9.43 13.60 18.18
CA VAL A 101 -10.49 14.55 17.91
C VAL A 101 -9.74 15.86 17.75
N ALA A 102 -9.78 16.46 16.55
CA ALA A 102 -9.24 17.79 16.32
C ALA A 102 -9.92 18.69 17.35
N GLY A 103 -9.29 18.78 18.51
CA GLY A 103 -9.99 19.08 19.74
C GLY A 103 -10.19 20.55 19.65
N ARG A 104 -11.33 20.98 19.10
CA ARG A 104 -11.68 22.37 18.82
C ARG A 104 -10.41 23.15 18.51
N PHE A 105 -10.04 23.32 17.23
CA PHE A 105 -9.26 24.51 16.91
C PHE A 105 -10.12 25.70 17.37
N LYS A 106 -9.96 26.09 18.64
CA LYS A 106 -10.61 27.22 19.26
C LYS A 106 -9.86 28.32 18.58
N LYS A 107 -10.39 28.79 17.44
CA LYS A 107 -10.17 30.15 17.01
C LYS A 107 -10.55 30.99 18.23
N ARG A 108 -9.57 31.28 19.08
CA ARG A 108 -9.61 32.47 19.89
C ARG A 108 -9.62 33.58 18.86
N HIS A 109 -10.80 33.93 18.38
CA HIS A 109 -11.02 35.29 17.92
C HIS A 109 -10.56 36.13 19.10
N ASN A 110 -9.42 36.83 18.94
CA ASN A 110 -8.96 37.79 19.91
C ASN A 110 -10.13 38.73 20.16
N ALA A 111 -10.75 38.60 21.33
CA ALA A 111 -11.61 39.63 21.86
C ALA A 111 -10.73 40.87 21.95
N ILE A 112 -11.04 41.87 21.13
CA ILE A 112 -10.52 43.22 21.27
C ILE A 112 -10.95 43.67 22.68
N PRO A 113 -10.03 44.00 23.60
CA PRO A 113 -10.43 44.56 24.89
C PRO A 113 -11.17 45.88 24.63
N SER A 114 -12.37 46.00 25.17
CA SER A 114 -13.12 47.26 25.14
C SER A 114 -12.31 48.34 25.88
N PRO A 115 -12.12 49.55 25.31
CA PRO A 115 -11.45 50.62 26.04
C PRO A 115 -12.32 51.02 27.23
N ASN A 116 -11.73 51.00 28.42
CA ASN A 116 -12.32 51.61 29.61
C ASN A 116 -12.19 53.13 29.49
N PHE A 117 -13.33 53.82 29.46
CA PHE A 117 -13.39 55.25 29.76
C PHE A 117 -13.81 55.37 31.23
N GLY A 118 -12.81 55.56 32.09
CA GLY A 118 -12.95 55.92 33.49
C GLY A 118 -12.11 57.16 33.77
#